data_AF-A0A8J9YCN6-F1
#
_entry.id   AF-A0A8J9YCN6-F1
#
_cell.length_a   1.000
_cell.length_b   1.000
_cell.length_c   1.000
_cell.angle_alpha   90.00
_cell.angle_beta   90.00
_cell.angle_gamma   90.00
#
_symmetry.space_group_name_H-M   'P 1'
#
loop_
_entity.id
_entity.type
_entity.pdbx_description
1 polymer ?
#
loop_
_entity_poly.entity_id
_entity_poly.type
_entity_poly.pdbx_seq_one_letter_code
_entity_poly.pdbx_strand_id
1 'polypeptide(L)'
;MDNLYMKGDLLRLHIKNNDIIEGRFYSMNKDKSKISLYEVKDILQKELNEGVCHYYDSEVRDIVKVKEENEHNHLKITQKECESIIKMSKMYIYINQVDNTFHQAINDLNSQSYLGLSTDGANLGRKCKMPFLVISTLQQIYIFDIQVLQYHGFDAGLRSILESNVPKKIVHNCRMLSDCLYHKHNVKLNSVFDTQVGDIIITRHKTGYLPNNVKTLGECLNNYLGLKPDTIQENLDIVECTKRPLSTNIKDILAKNISFLYRLSEIINDQMMLPFVRGVECFIQNLRASDDFKAWELCGKQYQLPKEFKSATEY
;
A
#
# COMPACT_ATOMS: atom_id res chain seq x y z
N MET A 1 -22.69 -2.76 -25.63
CA MET A 1 -23.07 -4.18 -25.73
C MET A 1 -22.37 -4.89 -24.61
N ASP A 2 -23.15 -5.53 -23.75
CA ASP A 2 -22.81 -5.84 -22.38
C ASP A 2 -21.63 -6.83 -22.29
N ASN A 3 -20.47 -6.33 -21.85
CA ASN A 3 -19.41 -7.21 -21.39
C ASN A 3 -19.89 -7.82 -20.07
N LEU A 4 -20.31 -9.08 -20.13
CA LEU A 4 -20.85 -9.83 -18.98
C LEU A 4 -19.84 -9.92 -17.82
N TYR A 5 -18.54 -9.78 -18.12
CA TYR A 5 -17.42 -9.88 -17.17
C TYR A 5 -16.39 -8.77 -17.45
N MET A 6 -15.78 -8.26 -16.37
CA MET A 6 -14.68 -7.30 -16.37
C MET A 6 -13.35 -8.02 -16.17
N LYS A 7 -12.28 -7.53 -16.79
CA LYS A 7 -10.94 -8.11 -16.62
C LYS A 7 -10.57 -8.16 -15.14
N GLY A 8 -10.17 -9.33 -14.64
CA GLY A 8 -9.88 -9.59 -13.23
C GLY A 8 -11.03 -10.19 -12.42
N ASP A 9 -12.26 -10.21 -12.94
CA ASP A 9 -13.39 -10.90 -12.30
C ASP A 9 -13.04 -12.36 -12.03
N LEU A 10 -13.28 -12.85 -10.81
CA LEU A 10 -13.11 -14.26 -10.48
C LEU A 10 -14.27 -15.05 -11.08
N LEU A 11 -13.95 -15.97 -11.99
CA LEU A 11 -14.91 -16.82 -12.68
C LEU A 11 -14.66 -18.28 -12.34
N ARG A 12 -15.76 -19.03 -12.20
CA ARG A 12 -15.77 -20.47 -12.05
C ARG A 12 -16.43 -21.09 -13.28
N LEU A 13 -15.67 -21.89 -14.01
CA LEU A 13 -16.08 -22.59 -15.21
C LEU A 13 -16.38 -24.05 -14.84
N HIS A 14 -17.58 -24.50 -15.19
CA HIS A 14 -17.95 -25.91 -15.11
C HIS A 14 -17.67 -26.56 -16.46
N ILE A 15 -16.72 -27.50 -16.54
CA ILE A 15 -16.33 -28.14 -17.80
C ILE A 15 -17.08 -29.47 -17.97
N LYS A 16 -17.24 -29.91 -19.23
CA LYS A 16 -17.97 -31.14 -19.57
C LYS A 16 -17.44 -32.42 -18.91
N ASN A 17 -16.18 -32.44 -18.47
CA ASN A 17 -15.57 -33.59 -17.78
C ASN A 17 -15.83 -33.62 -16.26
N ASN A 18 -16.76 -32.81 -15.75
CA ASN A 18 -16.99 -32.56 -14.31
C ASN A 18 -15.86 -31.83 -13.58
N ASP A 19 -14.83 -31.39 -14.28
CA ASP A 19 -13.82 -30.51 -13.73
C ASP A 19 -14.39 -29.11 -13.49
N ILE A 20 -13.97 -28.50 -12.38
CA ILE A 20 -14.33 -27.14 -12.03
C ILE A 20 -13.05 -26.33 -12.03
N ILE A 21 -13.01 -25.35 -12.92
CA ILE A 21 -11.87 -24.47 -13.09
C ILE A 21 -12.21 -23.10 -12.53
N GLU A 22 -11.34 -22.56 -11.71
CA GLU A 22 -11.45 -21.20 -11.20
C GLU A 22 -10.30 -20.36 -11.75
N GLY A 23 -10.59 -19.14 -12.19
CA GLY A 23 -9.56 -18.25 -12.72
C GLY A 23 -10.07 -16.84 -12.93
N ARG A 24 -9.14 -15.91 -13.13
CA ARG A 24 -9.47 -14.50 -13.33
C ARG A 24 -9.73 -14.21 -14.80
N PHE A 25 -10.83 -13.52 -15.09
CA PHE A 25 -11.22 -13.17 -16.44
C PHE A 25 -10.13 -12.33 -17.13
N TYR A 26 -9.63 -12.79 -18.27
CA TYR A 26 -8.69 -12.04 -19.09
C TYR A 26 -9.41 -11.37 -20.27
N SER A 27 -10.10 -12.16 -21.08
CA SER A 27 -10.82 -11.71 -22.27
C SER A 27 -11.79 -12.77 -22.79
N MET A 28 -12.76 -12.36 -23.61
CA MET A 28 -13.64 -13.26 -24.35
C MET A 28 -13.79 -12.76 -25.79
N ASN A 29 -13.87 -13.69 -26.75
CA ASN A 29 -14.11 -13.34 -28.15
C ASN A 29 -15.52 -12.75 -28.34
N LYS A 30 -15.72 -11.97 -29.41
CA LYS A 30 -17.00 -11.29 -29.70
C LYS A 30 -18.18 -12.25 -29.88
N ASP A 31 -17.90 -13.43 -30.41
CA ASP A 31 -18.86 -14.53 -30.63
C ASP A 31 -19.06 -15.39 -29.37
N LYS A 32 -18.35 -15.10 -28.27
CA LYS A 32 -18.35 -15.85 -27.01
C LYS A 32 -17.91 -17.31 -27.13
N SER A 33 -17.27 -17.69 -28.24
CA SER A 33 -16.80 -19.07 -28.49
C SER A 33 -15.57 -19.46 -27.67
N LYS A 34 -14.83 -18.47 -27.18
CA LYS A 34 -13.61 -18.64 -26.39
C LYS A 34 -13.57 -17.65 -25.23
N ILE A 35 -13.32 -18.16 -24.04
CA ILE A 35 -13.00 -17.39 -22.83
C ILE A 35 -11.55 -17.66 -22.41
N SER A 36 -10.85 -16.63 -21.96
CA SER A 36 -9.47 -16.71 -21.49
C SER A 36 -9.38 -16.29 -20.04
N LEU A 37 -8.68 -17.08 -19.23
CA LEU A 37 -8.48 -16.85 -17.80
C LEU A 37 -7.00 -16.88 -17.46
N TYR A 38 -6.59 -16.19 -16.39
CA TYR A 38 -5.24 -16.29 -15.80
C TYR A 38 -5.34 -16.63 -14.30
N GLU A 39 -4.22 -16.99 -13.66
CA GLU A 39 -4.21 -17.51 -12.27
C GLU A 39 -5.16 -18.70 -12.09
N VAL A 40 -5.11 -19.62 -13.06
CA VAL A 40 -6.11 -20.68 -13.19
C VAL A 40 -5.81 -21.82 -12.23
N LYS A 41 -6.82 -22.25 -11.49
CA LYS A 41 -6.77 -23.36 -10.54
C LYS A 41 -7.82 -24.40 -10.91
N ASP A 42 -7.39 -25.65 -11.02
CA ASP A 42 -8.31 -26.78 -10.99
C ASP A 42 -8.70 -27.06 -9.54
N ILE A 43 -10.00 -26.98 -9.22
CA ILE A 43 -10.49 -27.16 -7.84
C ILE A 43 -10.27 -28.60 -7.34
N LEU A 44 -10.30 -29.59 -8.23
CA LEU A 44 -10.12 -31.00 -7.88
C LEU A 44 -8.65 -31.38 -7.80
N GLN A 45 -7.82 -30.86 -8.72
CA GLN A 45 -6.42 -31.26 -8.85
C GLN A 45 -5.45 -30.34 -8.07
N LYS A 46 -5.90 -29.16 -7.62
CA LYS A 46 -5.10 -28.13 -6.92
C LYS A 46 -3.83 -27.68 -7.66
N GLU A 47 -3.76 -27.92 -8.97
CA GLU A 47 -2.68 -27.38 -9.80
C GLU A 47 -2.98 -25.94 -10.18
N LEU A 48 -1.93 -25.11 -10.10
CA LEU A 48 -2.00 -23.67 -10.32
C LEU A 48 -1.20 -23.34 -11.57
N ASN A 49 -1.89 -22.80 -12.58
CA ASN A 49 -1.27 -22.33 -13.81
C ASN A 49 -1.15 -20.81 -13.77
N GLU A 50 0.09 -20.32 -13.74
CA GLU A 50 0.39 -18.88 -13.73
C GLU A 50 0.17 -18.21 -15.09
N GLY A 51 0.06 -19.00 -16.18
CA GLY A 51 -0.19 -18.52 -17.54
C GLY A 51 -1.66 -18.21 -17.84
N VAL A 52 -1.91 -17.66 -19.03
CA VAL A 52 -3.27 -17.47 -19.56
C VAL A 52 -3.74 -18.79 -20.19
N CYS A 53 -4.79 -19.38 -19.64
CA CYS A 53 -5.45 -20.56 -20.20
C CYS A 53 -6.67 -20.16 -21.05
N HIS A 54 -7.01 -21.00 -22.01
CA HIS A 54 -8.08 -20.76 -22.97
C HIS A 54 -9.10 -21.90 -22.92
N TYR A 55 -10.37 -21.54 -22.85
CA TYR A 55 -11.48 -22.48 -22.81
C TYR A 55 -12.48 -22.16 -23.91
N TYR A 56 -12.98 -23.19 -24.56
CA TYR A 56 -13.91 -23.07 -25.67
C TYR A 56 -15.33 -23.42 -25.26
N ASP A 57 -16.33 -22.82 -25.89
CA ASP A 57 -17.77 -23.09 -25.65
C ASP A 57 -18.12 -24.58 -25.81
N SER A 58 -17.39 -25.31 -26.66
CA SER A 58 -17.52 -26.76 -26.77
C SER A 58 -17.18 -27.53 -25.50
N GLU A 59 -16.42 -26.94 -24.57
CA GLU A 59 -15.89 -27.57 -23.35
C GLU A 59 -16.58 -27.03 -22.09
N VAL A 60 -17.06 -25.79 -22.12
CA VAL A 60 -17.67 -25.10 -20.98
C VAL A 60 -19.18 -25.38 -20.94
N ARG A 61 -19.68 -25.85 -19.80
CA ARG A 61 -21.12 -26.04 -19.54
C ARG A 61 -21.76 -24.80 -18.95
N ASP A 62 -21.07 -24.14 -18.02
CA ASP A 62 -21.59 -22.98 -17.30
C ASP A 62 -20.44 -22.09 -16.80
N ILE A 63 -20.72 -20.79 -16.65
CA ILE A 63 -19.78 -19.78 -16.17
C ILE A 63 -20.44 -19.01 -15.03
N VAL A 64 -19.98 -19.27 -13.81
CA VAL A 64 -20.45 -18.59 -12.60
C VAL A 64 -19.46 -17.49 -12.23
N LYS A 65 -19.93 -16.24 -12.21
CA LYS A 65 -19.17 -15.15 -11.60
C LYS A 65 -19.16 -15.36 -10.08
N VAL A 66 -18.00 -15.66 -9.53
CA VAL A 66 -17.85 -15.83 -8.08
C VAL A 66 -17.89 -14.44 -7.47
N LYS A 67 -18.88 -14.17 -6.62
CA LYS A 67 -18.79 -13.03 -5.71
C LYS A 67 -17.65 -13.38 -4.76
N GLU A 68 -16.54 -12.64 -4.85
CA GLU A 68 -15.56 -12.62 -3.78
C GLU A 68 -16.33 -12.17 -2.52
N GLU A 69 -16.78 -13.12 -1.69
CA GLU A 69 -17.05 -12.82 -0.30
C GLU A 69 -15.78 -12.15 0.20
N ASN A 70 -15.87 -10.94 0.76
CA ASN A 70 -14.72 -10.17 1.25
C ASN A 70 -13.71 -11.12 1.88
N GLU A 71 -12.63 -11.45 1.15
CA GLU A 71 -11.56 -12.32 1.62
C GLU A 71 -10.78 -11.52 2.66
N HIS A 72 -11.36 -11.36 3.85
CA HIS A 72 -10.76 -10.65 4.96
C HIS A 72 -9.74 -11.50 5.73
N ASN A 73 -9.25 -12.61 5.17
CA ASN A 73 -8.39 -13.54 5.93
C ASN A 73 -7.12 -14.04 5.22
N HIS A 74 -6.76 -13.52 4.04
CA HIS A 74 -5.45 -13.82 3.45
C HIS A 74 -4.57 -12.58 3.42
N LEU A 75 -3.42 -12.67 4.08
CA LEU A 75 -2.37 -11.65 4.03
C LEU A 75 -1.94 -11.48 2.56
N LYS A 76 -1.88 -10.22 2.11
CA LYS A 76 -1.34 -9.84 0.79
C LYS A 76 0.18 -9.63 0.84
N ILE A 77 0.76 -9.73 2.02
CA ILE A 77 2.19 -9.78 2.29
C ILE A 77 2.59 -11.17 2.79
N THR A 78 3.87 -11.51 2.68
CA THR A 78 4.31 -12.83 3.16
C THR A 78 4.21 -12.93 4.69
N GLN A 79 3.93 -14.14 5.19
CA GLN A 79 3.85 -14.38 6.64
C GLN A 79 5.16 -13.99 7.36
N LYS A 80 6.30 -14.35 6.77
CA LYS A 80 7.64 -14.02 7.29
C LYS A 80 7.88 -12.51 7.39
N GLU A 81 7.44 -11.78 6.37
CA GLU A 81 7.53 -10.31 6.37
C GLU A 81 6.66 -9.70 7.47
N CYS A 82 5.41 -10.14 7.57
CA CYS A 82 4.49 -9.69 8.63
C CYS A 82 5.08 -9.94 10.04
N GLU A 83 5.61 -11.14 10.28
CA GLU A 83 6.27 -11.49 11.54
C GLU A 83 7.50 -10.63 11.83
N SER A 84 8.28 -10.29 10.81
CA SER A 84 9.45 -9.41 10.97
C SER A 84 9.06 -7.99 11.39
N ILE A 85 7.99 -7.44 10.80
CA ILE A 85 7.45 -6.11 11.15
C ILE A 85 6.88 -6.12 12.57
N ILE A 86 6.16 -7.18 12.95
CA ILE A 86 5.65 -7.36 14.33
C ILE A 86 6.79 -7.52 15.34
N LYS A 87 7.89 -8.18 14.96
CA LYS A 87 9.07 -8.26 15.83
C LYS A 87 9.71 -6.88 16.02
N MET A 88 9.86 -6.11 14.95
CA MET A 88 10.37 -4.74 15.01
C MET A 88 9.49 -3.85 15.90
N SER A 89 8.16 -3.98 15.83
CA SER A 89 7.24 -3.18 16.66
C SER A 89 7.39 -3.42 18.16
N LYS A 90 8.01 -4.53 18.58
CA LYS A 90 8.33 -4.82 19.99
C LYS A 90 9.70 -4.30 20.42
N MET A 91 10.54 -3.85 19.49
CA MET A 91 11.92 -3.43 19.71
C MET A 91 12.09 -1.92 19.52
N TYR A 92 11.05 -1.14 19.79
CA TYR A 92 11.13 0.32 19.72
C TYR A 92 12.13 0.89 20.72
N ILE A 93 12.70 2.05 20.39
CA ILE A 93 13.56 2.83 21.28
C ILE A 93 12.76 4.04 21.76
N TYR A 94 12.59 4.16 23.07
CA TYR A 94 11.93 5.31 23.69
C TYR A 94 12.97 6.32 24.18
N ILE A 95 12.82 7.57 23.77
CA ILE A 95 13.80 8.64 23.97
C ILE A 95 13.12 9.81 24.66
N ASN A 96 13.54 10.14 25.87
CA ASN A 96 12.96 11.22 26.67
C ASN A 96 13.99 12.28 27.12
N GLN A 97 15.25 12.14 26.70
CA GLN A 97 16.32 13.11 26.94
C GLN A 97 17.11 13.32 25.66
N VAL A 98 17.75 14.49 25.53
CA VAL A 98 18.72 14.75 24.46
C VAL A 98 20.06 14.20 24.92
N ASP A 99 20.23 12.90 24.77
CA ASP A 99 21.41 12.13 25.17
C ASP A 99 22.09 11.46 23.96
N ASN A 100 23.04 10.56 24.22
CA ASN A 100 23.70 9.82 23.15
C ASN A 100 22.71 8.99 22.32
N THR A 101 21.69 8.40 22.94
CA THR A 101 20.64 7.63 22.25
C THR A 101 19.84 8.51 21.29
N PHE A 102 19.50 9.73 21.73
CA PHE A 102 18.86 10.73 20.87
C PHE A 102 19.71 11.04 19.64
N HIS A 103 21.00 11.35 19.82
CA HIS A 103 21.88 11.69 18.70
C HIS A 103 22.11 10.51 17.74
N GLN A 104 22.19 9.28 18.26
CA GLN A 104 22.24 8.07 17.44
C GLN A 104 20.97 7.92 16.59
N ALA A 105 19.79 8.15 17.18
CA ALA A 105 18.53 8.12 16.45
C ALA A 105 18.48 9.19 15.36
N ILE A 106 18.90 10.43 15.65
CA ILE A 106 18.97 11.51 14.64
C ILE A 106 19.90 11.13 13.49
N ASN A 107 21.06 10.53 13.76
CA ASN A 107 22.00 10.09 12.73
C ASN A 107 21.41 8.97 11.86
N ASP A 108 20.78 7.97 12.47
CA ASP A 108 20.09 6.91 11.73
C ASP A 108 18.99 7.50 10.83
N LEU A 109 18.10 8.31 11.39
CA LEU A 109 17.00 8.95 10.65
C LEU A 109 17.49 9.79 9.46
N ASN A 110 18.58 10.55 9.61
CA ASN A 110 19.17 11.35 8.53
C ASN A 110 19.82 10.51 7.43
N SER A 111 20.23 9.28 7.72
CA SER A 111 20.84 8.38 6.74
C SER A 111 19.82 7.72 5.80
N GLN A 112 18.53 7.81 6.12
CA GLN A 112 17.46 7.20 5.34
C GLN A 112 16.99 8.09 4.20
N SER A 113 16.44 7.47 3.14
CA SER A 113 15.73 8.21 2.08
C SER A 113 14.26 8.46 2.43
N TYR A 114 13.66 7.55 3.21
CA TYR A 114 12.25 7.59 3.61
C TYR A 114 12.14 7.28 5.10
N LEU A 115 11.22 7.96 5.78
CA LEU A 115 10.90 7.74 7.19
C LEU A 115 9.40 7.58 7.36
N GLY A 116 8.96 6.58 8.12
CA GLY A 116 7.59 6.56 8.64
C GLY A 116 7.42 7.66 9.69
N LEU A 117 6.29 8.37 9.64
CA LEU A 117 5.94 9.40 10.62
C LEU A 117 4.48 9.23 11.02
N SER A 118 4.25 8.85 12.29
CA SER A 118 2.90 8.64 12.82
C SER A 118 2.17 9.97 13.03
N THR A 119 0.85 9.94 12.88
CA THR A 119 -0.05 11.04 13.26
C THR A 119 -0.50 10.96 14.72
N ASP A 120 -0.18 9.87 15.42
CA ASP A 120 -0.52 9.69 16.84
C ASP A 120 0.05 10.85 17.68
N GLY A 121 -0.80 11.41 18.55
CA GLY A 121 -0.46 12.57 19.37
C GLY A 121 -0.75 13.93 18.71
N ALA A 122 -1.07 13.98 17.41
CA ALA A 122 -1.43 15.21 16.70
C ALA A 122 -2.95 15.34 16.38
N ASN A 123 -3.78 14.44 16.92
CA ASN A 123 -5.22 14.33 16.60
C ASN A 123 -6.04 15.61 16.89
N LEU A 124 -5.53 16.51 17.73
CA LEU A 124 -6.18 17.79 18.08
C LEU A 124 -5.60 19.00 17.32
N GLY A 125 -4.68 18.78 16.38
CA GLY A 125 -4.11 19.83 15.52
C GLY A 125 -3.52 20.98 16.35
N ARG A 126 -3.80 22.21 15.95
CA ARG A 126 -3.39 23.44 16.65
C ARG A 126 -4.06 23.66 18.01
N LYS A 127 -4.88 22.75 18.53
CA LYS A 127 -5.46 22.91 19.88
C LYS A 127 -4.50 22.44 20.97
N CYS A 128 -3.72 21.39 20.73
CA CYS A 128 -2.87 20.77 21.75
C CYS A 128 -1.46 20.52 21.24
N LYS A 129 -0.47 20.61 22.13
CA LYS A 129 0.90 20.12 21.85
C LYS A 129 0.89 18.59 21.79
N MET A 130 1.76 18.04 20.97
CA MET A 130 1.96 16.59 20.88
C MET A 130 2.67 16.08 22.15
N PRO A 131 2.15 15.05 22.83
CA PRO A 131 2.84 14.45 23.98
C PRO A 131 4.05 13.61 23.58
N PHE A 132 4.06 13.08 22.35
CA PHE A 132 5.13 12.27 21.78
C PHE A 132 5.15 12.43 20.26
N LEU A 133 6.25 12.02 19.63
CA LEU A 133 6.44 11.95 18.18
C LEU A 133 7.03 10.58 17.85
N VAL A 134 6.40 9.86 16.93
CA VAL A 134 6.82 8.51 16.55
C VAL A 134 7.34 8.54 15.12
N ILE A 135 8.60 8.13 14.94
CA ILE A 135 9.28 8.08 13.65
C ILE A 135 9.87 6.69 13.48
N SER A 136 9.80 6.13 12.27
CA SER A 136 10.41 4.85 11.95
C SER A 136 11.31 4.91 10.73
N THR A 137 12.38 4.14 10.76
CA THR A 137 13.10 3.69 9.57
C THR A 137 12.49 2.36 9.11
N LEU A 138 13.09 1.73 8.10
CA LEU A 138 12.71 0.36 7.71
C LEU A 138 13.01 -0.67 8.82
N GLN A 139 13.98 -0.40 9.69
CA GLN A 139 14.52 -1.38 10.64
C GLN A 139 14.30 -1.02 12.12
N GLN A 140 13.95 0.23 12.43
CA GLN A 140 13.86 0.72 13.81
C GLN A 140 12.71 1.72 13.98
N ILE A 141 12.03 1.64 15.13
CA ILE A 141 11.01 2.61 15.55
C ILE A 141 11.57 3.42 16.72
N TYR A 142 11.38 4.74 16.67
CA TYR A 142 11.74 5.69 17.71
C TYR A 142 10.50 6.41 18.23
N ILE A 143 10.35 6.44 19.56
CA ILE A 143 9.30 7.19 20.25
C ILE A 143 9.98 8.32 21.02
N PHE A 144 9.87 9.55 20.52
CA PHE A 144 10.38 10.74 21.17
C PHE A 144 9.33 11.31 22.12
N ASP A 145 9.68 11.45 23.39
CA ASP A 145 8.79 12.04 24.39
C ASP A 145 8.81 13.57 24.30
N ILE A 146 7.99 14.13 23.42
CA ILE A 146 7.90 15.57 23.17
C ILE A 146 7.40 16.34 24.40
N GLN A 147 6.64 15.72 25.31
CA GLN A 147 6.23 16.39 26.54
C GLN A 147 7.42 16.67 27.46
N VAL A 148 8.40 15.75 27.50
CA VAL A 148 9.63 15.90 28.29
C VAL A 148 10.69 16.70 27.53
N LEU A 149 10.95 16.34 26.27
CA LEU A 149 11.95 17.00 25.42
C LEU A 149 11.58 18.43 25.06
N GLN A 150 10.28 18.71 24.94
CA GLN A 150 9.74 20.00 24.53
C GLN A 150 10.42 20.52 23.25
N TYR A 151 10.77 21.80 23.21
CA TYR A 151 11.43 22.43 22.06
C TYR A 151 12.88 21.95 21.89
N HIS A 152 13.54 21.48 22.95
CA HIS A 152 14.93 21.03 22.88
C HIS A 152 15.13 19.85 21.92
N GLY A 153 14.19 18.90 21.90
CA GLY A 153 14.25 17.80 20.92
C GLY A 153 14.12 18.28 19.47
N PHE A 154 13.29 19.31 19.23
CA PHE A 154 13.16 19.90 17.90
C PHE A 154 14.42 20.65 17.47
N ASP A 155 14.96 21.48 18.36
CA ASP A 155 16.17 22.26 18.09
C ASP A 155 17.42 21.38 17.97
N ALA A 156 17.45 20.21 18.61
CA ALA A 156 18.55 19.25 18.55
C ALA A 156 18.56 18.36 17.29
N GLY A 157 17.56 18.47 16.39
CA GLY A 157 17.60 17.82 15.08
C GLY A 157 16.26 17.33 14.52
N LEU A 158 15.21 17.18 15.34
CA LEU A 158 13.91 16.73 14.81
C LEU A 158 13.31 17.75 13.83
N ARG A 159 13.48 19.06 14.08
CA ARG A 159 12.98 20.10 13.16
C ARG A 159 13.64 19.97 11.79
N SER A 160 14.97 19.89 11.73
CA SER A 160 15.68 19.79 10.45
C SER A 160 15.27 18.58 9.63
N ILE A 161 15.05 17.42 10.28
CA ILE A 161 14.55 16.21 9.60
C ILE A 161 13.15 16.44 9.00
N LEU A 162 12.23 17.00 9.80
CA LEU A 162 10.83 17.20 9.38
C LEU A 162 10.68 18.27 8.28
N GLU A 163 11.55 19.28 8.26
CA GLU A 163 11.56 20.37 7.27
C GLU A 163 12.40 20.07 6.01
N SER A 164 13.25 19.04 6.06
CA SER A 164 14.12 18.64 4.94
C SER A 164 13.35 18.14 3.71
N ASN A 165 13.98 18.23 2.54
CA ASN A 165 13.52 17.56 1.32
C ASN A 165 13.78 16.04 1.35
N VAL A 166 14.89 15.64 1.99
CA VAL A 166 15.31 14.26 2.20
C VAL A 166 15.78 14.15 3.66
N PRO A 167 15.28 13.18 4.44
CA PRO A 167 14.35 12.11 4.06
C PRO A 167 12.93 12.57 3.74
N LYS A 168 12.22 11.81 2.90
CA LYS A 168 10.78 11.97 2.66
C LYS A 168 9.98 11.32 3.80
N LYS A 169 8.96 12.00 4.30
CA LYS A 169 8.13 11.53 5.41
C LYS A 169 6.93 10.76 4.86
N ILE A 170 6.87 9.46 5.08
CA ILE A 170 5.72 8.62 4.82
C ILE A 170 4.71 8.85 5.95
N VAL A 171 3.52 9.31 5.60
CA VAL A 171 2.44 9.61 6.55
C VAL A 171 1.15 8.97 6.03
N HIS A 172 0.21 8.68 6.91
CA HIS A 172 -1.18 8.46 6.53
C HIS A 172 -2.01 9.64 7.00
N ASN A 173 -2.55 10.44 6.07
CA ASN A 173 -3.35 11.63 6.38
C ASN A 173 -2.60 12.70 7.20
N CYS A 174 -1.67 13.40 6.56
CA CYS A 174 -0.79 14.36 7.23
C CYS A 174 -1.46 15.69 7.67
N ARG A 175 -2.76 15.89 7.43
CA ARG A 175 -3.46 17.17 7.63
C ARG A 175 -3.34 17.71 9.06
N MET A 176 -3.76 16.91 10.03
CA MET A 176 -3.75 17.30 11.45
C MET A 176 -2.33 17.37 12.03
N LEU A 177 -1.45 16.48 11.57
CA LEU A 177 -0.04 16.48 11.92
C LEU A 177 0.67 17.77 11.47
N SER A 178 0.47 18.17 10.22
CA SER A 178 1.02 19.41 9.66
C SER A 178 0.53 20.64 10.43
N ASP A 179 -0.78 20.73 10.70
CA ASP A 179 -1.38 21.81 11.49
C ASP A 179 -0.79 21.89 12.91
N CYS A 180 -0.64 20.76 13.59
CA CYS A 180 -0.07 20.68 14.92
C CYS A 180 1.41 21.09 14.95
N LEU A 181 2.23 20.50 14.08
CA LEU A 181 3.67 20.79 13.99
C LEU A 181 3.93 22.28 13.76
N TYR A 182 3.20 22.89 12.83
CA TYR A 182 3.38 24.30 12.51
C TYR A 182 2.98 25.20 13.67
N HIS A 183 1.76 25.05 14.20
CA HIS A 183 1.20 25.99 15.16
C HIS A 183 1.63 25.75 16.62
N LYS A 184 2.10 24.54 16.97
CA LYS A 184 2.47 24.20 18.36
C LYS A 184 3.95 23.99 18.59
N HIS A 185 4.69 23.65 17.54
CA HIS A 185 6.10 23.31 17.64
C HIS A 185 6.99 24.15 16.72
N ASN A 186 6.41 25.04 15.91
CA ASN A 186 7.11 25.87 14.93
C ASN A 186 7.97 24.99 13.99
N VAL A 187 7.34 23.96 13.41
CA VAL A 187 7.96 23.04 12.45
C VAL A 187 7.11 23.02 11.18
N LYS A 188 7.72 23.32 10.04
CA LYS A 188 7.06 23.32 8.73
C LYS A 188 7.29 21.98 8.01
N LEU A 189 6.41 21.00 8.27
CA LEU A 189 6.47 19.69 7.63
C LEU A 189 6.59 19.82 6.10
N ASN A 190 7.60 19.18 5.53
CA ASN A 190 7.95 19.26 4.11
C ASN A 190 8.26 17.86 3.54
N SER A 191 8.16 17.67 2.23
CA SER A 191 8.48 16.41 1.52
C SER A 191 7.79 15.17 2.12
N VAL A 192 6.50 15.01 1.80
CA VAL A 192 5.63 13.95 2.34
C VAL A 192 5.20 12.97 1.24
N PHE A 193 5.22 11.67 1.55
CA PHE A 193 4.48 10.65 0.82
C PHE A 193 3.24 10.30 1.65
N ASP A 194 2.05 10.72 1.22
CA ASP A 194 0.81 10.45 1.96
C ASP A 194 0.09 9.23 1.39
N THR A 195 0.03 8.16 2.18
CA THR A 195 -0.61 6.90 1.79
C THR A 195 -2.12 7.04 1.59
N GLN A 196 -2.80 7.97 2.28
CA GLN A 196 -4.23 8.24 2.04
C GLN A 196 -4.44 8.93 0.69
N VAL A 197 -3.54 9.85 0.31
CA VAL A 197 -3.56 10.47 -1.02
C VAL A 197 -3.30 9.43 -2.11
N GLY A 198 -2.36 8.51 -1.87
CA GLY A 198 -2.10 7.40 -2.79
C GLY A 198 -3.32 6.51 -3.03
N ASP A 199 -4.06 6.14 -1.97
CA ASP A 199 -5.33 5.39 -2.11
C ASP A 199 -6.38 6.13 -2.94
N ILE A 200 -6.51 7.46 -2.76
CA ILE A 200 -7.43 8.29 -3.55
C ILE A 200 -7.05 8.27 -5.03
N ILE A 201 -5.75 8.39 -5.36
CA ILE A 201 -5.24 8.34 -6.74
C ILE A 201 -5.51 6.97 -7.36
N ILE A 202 -5.19 5.88 -6.65
CA ILE A 202 -5.45 4.50 -7.10
C ILE A 202 -6.94 4.31 -7.37
N THR A 203 -7.80 4.78 -6.46
CA THR A 203 -9.27 4.67 -6.59
C THR A 203 -9.77 5.44 -7.81
N ARG A 204 -9.25 6.65 -8.06
CA ARG A 204 -9.58 7.44 -9.24
C ARG A 204 -9.15 6.73 -10.53
N HIS A 205 -7.95 6.15 -10.56
CA HIS A 205 -7.49 5.43 -11.75
C HIS A 205 -8.31 4.16 -12.02
N LYS A 206 -8.74 3.45 -10.97
CA LYS A 206 -9.55 2.23 -11.09
C LYS A 206 -11.00 2.49 -11.49
N THR A 207 -11.62 3.52 -10.92
CA THR A 207 -13.07 3.75 -11.07
C THR A 207 -13.42 4.87 -12.05
N GLY A 208 -12.46 5.72 -12.40
CA GLY A 208 -12.70 6.95 -13.15
C GLY A 208 -13.17 8.14 -12.31
N TYR A 209 -13.49 7.94 -11.02
CA TYR A 209 -14.06 8.96 -10.13
C TYR A 209 -13.31 9.07 -8.80
N LEU A 210 -13.38 10.23 -8.16
CA LEU A 210 -12.87 10.42 -6.80
C LEU A 210 -13.89 9.86 -5.78
N PRO A 211 -13.45 9.20 -4.70
CA PRO A 211 -14.34 8.76 -3.65
C PRO A 211 -14.87 9.93 -2.82
N ASN A 212 -16.08 9.80 -2.28
CA ASN A 212 -16.67 10.81 -1.39
C ASN A 212 -16.04 10.82 0.01
N ASN A 213 -15.57 9.65 0.46
CA ASN A 213 -14.93 9.45 1.76
C ASN A 213 -13.51 8.93 1.58
N VAL A 214 -12.64 9.26 2.53
CA VAL A 214 -11.27 8.75 2.58
C VAL A 214 -11.19 7.55 3.51
N LYS A 215 -10.26 6.64 3.23
CA LYS A 215 -10.03 5.46 4.07
C LYS A 215 -9.13 5.76 5.26
N THR A 216 -9.36 5.10 6.39
CA THR A 216 -8.45 5.14 7.55
C THR A 216 -7.18 4.32 7.30
N LEU A 217 -6.20 4.46 8.19
CA LEU A 217 -4.98 3.64 8.13
C LEU A 217 -5.32 2.15 8.25
N GLY A 218 -6.20 1.78 9.19
CA GLY A 218 -6.64 0.40 9.37
C GLY A 218 -7.32 -0.17 8.12
N GLU A 219 -8.20 0.61 7.48
CA GLU A 219 -8.85 0.22 6.22
C GLU A 219 -7.84 0.05 5.07
N CYS A 220 -6.84 0.93 4.96
CA CYS A 220 -5.79 0.77 3.96
C CYS A 220 -4.90 -0.44 4.25
N LEU A 221 -4.53 -0.70 5.49
CA LEU A 221 -3.75 -1.88 5.85
C LEU A 221 -4.50 -3.18 5.54
N ASN A 222 -5.82 -3.21 5.77
CA ASN A 222 -6.65 -4.33 5.35
C ASN A 222 -6.68 -4.48 3.83
N ASN A 223 -7.00 -3.40 3.12
CA ASN A 223 -7.18 -3.44 1.67
C ASN A 223 -5.89 -3.78 0.90
N TYR A 224 -4.75 -3.23 1.32
CA TYR A 224 -3.48 -3.36 0.62
C TYR A 224 -2.59 -4.49 1.16
N LEU A 225 -2.64 -4.78 2.47
CA LEU A 225 -1.76 -5.78 3.10
C LEU A 225 -2.52 -7.04 3.58
N GLY A 226 -3.86 -7.03 3.59
CA GLY A 226 -4.66 -8.14 4.10
C GLY A 226 -4.65 -8.27 5.63
N LEU A 227 -4.24 -7.22 6.35
CA LEU A 227 -4.20 -7.20 7.81
C LEU A 227 -5.61 -7.01 8.39
N LYS A 228 -5.88 -7.56 9.58
CA LYS A 228 -7.19 -7.36 10.21
C LYS A 228 -7.39 -5.89 10.59
N PRO A 229 -8.61 -5.33 10.48
CA PRO A 229 -8.85 -3.90 10.77
C PRO A 229 -8.46 -3.47 12.21
N ASP A 230 -8.55 -4.38 13.18
CA ASP A 230 -8.16 -4.19 14.58
C ASP A 230 -6.63 -4.20 14.81
N THR A 231 -5.84 -4.28 13.73
CA THR A 231 -4.38 -4.14 13.81
C THR A 231 -3.98 -2.77 14.36
N ILE A 232 -4.72 -1.72 14.01
CA ILE A 232 -4.47 -0.34 14.46
C ILE A 232 -5.42 0.02 15.60
N GLN A 233 -4.88 0.67 16.64
CA GLN A 233 -5.68 1.24 17.70
C GLN A 233 -5.70 2.76 17.56
N GLU A 234 -6.79 3.28 16.98
CA GLU A 234 -6.94 4.70 16.63
C GLU A 234 -7.27 5.57 17.86
N ASN A 235 -7.94 4.99 18.87
CA ASN A 235 -8.38 5.71 20.07
C ASN A 235 -7.41 5.46 21.22
N LEU A 236 -6.40 6.33 21.31
CA LEU A 236 -5.53 6.42 22.48
C LEU A 236 -6.20 7.26 23.58
N ASP A 237 -6.12 6.80 24.82
CA ASP A 237 -6.58 7.57 25.97
C ASP A 237 -5.73 8.83 26.14
N ILE A 238 -6.36 10.00 25.97
CA ILE A 238 -5.71 11.31 26.01
C ILE A 238 -5.07 11.56 27.37
N VAL A 239 -5.71 11.15 28.47
CA VAL A 239 -5.20 11.34 29.82
C VAL A 239 -3.96 10.48 30.02
N GLU A 240 -4.00 9.21 29.63
CA GLU A 240 -2.84 8.31 29.72
C GLU A 240 -1.67 8.76 28.84
N CYS A 241 -1.95 9.33 27.65
CA CYS A 241 -0.91 9.86 26.77
C CYS A 241 -0.11 11.02 27.38
N THR A 242 -0.68 11.74 28.35
CA THR A 242 -0.05 12.89 29.01
C THR A 242 0.57 12.56 30.37
N LYS A 243 0.28 11.37 30.94
CA LYS A 243 0.89 10.93 32.20
C LYS A 243 2.35 10.52 31.99
N ARG A 244 3.17 10.72 33.01
CA ARG A 244 4.57 10.28 33.04
C ARG A 244 4.86 9.48 34.32
N PRO A 245 5.64 8.37 34.25
CA PRO A 245 6.27 7.81 33.05
C PRO A 245 5.24 7.31 32.02
N LEU A 246 5.55 7.43 30.72
CA LEU A 246 4.64 7.01 29.66
C LEU A 246 4.48 5.49 29.73
N SER A 247 3.24 5.01 29.85
CA SER A 247 2.96 3.60 30.08
C SER A 247 3.47 2.72 28.93
N THR A 248 3.93 1.52 29.26
CA THR A 248 4.38 0.52 28.27
C THR A 248 3.28 0.20 27.27
N ASN A 249 2.03 0.08 27.73
CA ASN A 249 0.89 -0.15 26.85
C ASN A 249 0.74 0.93 25.76
N ILE A 250 0.85 2.21 26.13
CA ILE A 250 0.78 3.29 25.13
C ILE A 250 1.96 3.21 24.16
N LYS A 251 3.19 2.97 24.64
CA LYS A 251 4.36 2.82 23.77
C LYS A 251 4.23 1.65 22.78
N ASP A 252 3.70 0.52 23.24
CA ASP A 252 3.47 -0.66 22.41
C ASP A 252 2.43 -0.37 21.31
N ILE A 253 1.36 0.36 21.65
CA ILE A 253 0.35 0.79 20.67
C ILE A 253 0.97 1.73 19.63
N LEU A 254 1.73 2.74 20.07
CA LEU A 254 2.41 3.68 19.17
C LEU A 254 3.34 2.98 18.18
N ALA A 255 4.13 2.03 18.67
CA ALA A 255 5.02 1.24 17.82
C ALA A 255 4.25 0.33 16.86
N LYS A 256 3.15 -0.29 17.31
CA LYS A 256 2.27 -1.11 16.45
C LYS A 256 1.65 -0.26 15.34
N ASN A 257 1.12 0.92 15.66
CA ASN A 257 0.41 1.78 14.73
C ASN A 257 1.26 2.24 13.54
N ILE A 258 2.56 2.50 13.76
CA ILE A 258 3.48 2.94 12.69
C ILE A 258 4.15 1.78 11.93
N SER A 259 4.18 0.57 12.51
CA SER A 259 5.06 -0.53 12.05
C SER A 259 4.88 -0.93 10.59
N PHE A 260 3.65 -0.91 10.08
CA PHE A 260 3.33 -1.28 8.70
C PHE A 260 3.32 -0.11 7.71
N LEU A 261 3.54 1.12 8.18
CA LEU A 261 3.41 2.33 7.35
C LEU A 261 4.40 2.35 6.19
N TYR A 262 5.63 1.88 6.42
CA TYR A 262 6.65 1.77 5.38
C TYR A 262 6.20 0.80 4.29
N ARG A 263 5.80 -0.43 4.67
CA ARG A 263 5.37 -1.44 3.72
C ARG A 263 4.10 -1.04 2.97
N LEU A 264 3.15 -0.40 3.65
CA LEU A 264 1.97 0.16 3.02
C LEU A 264 2.33 1.16 1.91
N SER A 265 3.34 2.02 2.16
CA SER A 265 3.75 3.02 1.17
C SER A 265 4.38 2.41 -0.07
N GLU A 266 5.15 1.33 0.06
CA GLU A 266 5.72 0.61 -1.07
C GLU A 266 4.61 0.01 -1.94
N ILE A 267 3.66 -0.71 -1.32
CA ILE A 267 2.55 -1.32 -2.07
C ILE A 267 1.69 -0.24 -2.73
N ILE A 268 1.40 0.86 -2.05
CA ILE A 268 0.65 1.98 -2.64
C ILE A 268 1.42 2.61 -3.80
N ASN A 269 2.74 2.79 -3.67
CA ASN A 269 3.56 3.29 -4.77
C ASN A 269 3.53 2.35 -5.98
N ASP A 270 3.72 1.06 -5.77
CA ASP A 270 3.69 0.04 -6.83
C ASP A 270 2.32 0.00 -7.51
N GLN A 271 1.24 0.08 -6.72
CA GLN A 271 -0.11 0.16 -7.26
C GLN A 271 -0.28 1.42 -8.09
N MET A 272 0.08 2.61 -7.61
CA MET A 272 -0.01 3.85 -8.41
C MET A 272 0.76 3.77 -9.73
N MET A 273 1.90 3.09 -9.73
CA MET A 273 2.77 2.93 -10.91
C MET A 273 2.34 1.79 -11.84
N LEU A 274 1.35 0.98 -11.47
CA LEU A 274 0.96 -0.22 -12.20
C LEU A 274 0.59 0.03 -13.68
N PRO A 275 -0.19 1.07 -14.04
CA PRO A 275 -0.45 1.39 -15.46
C PRO A 275 0.83 1.65 -16.25
N PHE A 276 1.79 2.35 -15.66
CA PHE A 276 3.08 2.63 -16.27
C PHE A 276 3.88 1.34 -16.47
N VAL A 277 4.00 0.51 -15.43
CA VAL A 277 4.74 -0.77 -15.50
C VAL A 277 4.13 -1.70 -16.55
N ARG A 278 2.80 -1.83 -16.61
CA ARG A 278 2.12 -2.62 -17.65
C ARG A 278 2.33 -2.04 -19.06
N GLY A 279 2.36 -0.72 -19.19
CA GLY A 279 2.70 -0.05 -20.45
C GLY A 279 4.12 -0.36 -20.90
N VAL A 280 5.09 -0.37 -19.99
CA VAL A 280 6.47 -0.76 -20.28
C VAL A 280 6.56 -2.23 -20.70
N GLU A 281 5.87 -3.14 -20.00
CA GLU A 281 5.84 -4.56 -20.39
C GLU A 281 5.22 -4.75 -21.77
N CYS A 282 4.15 -4.00 -22.09
CA CYS A 282 3.56 -4.00 -23.43
C CYS A 282 4.60 -3.62 -24.50
N PHE A 283 5.42 -2.60 -24.24
CA PHE A 283 6.50 -2.19 -25.14
C PHE A 283 7.60 -3.26 -25.26
N ILE A 284 8.01 -3.86 -24.14
CA ILE A 284 9.02 -4.94 -24.11
C ILE A 284 8.59 -6.13 -24.97
N GLN A 285 7.31 -6.50 -24.91
CA GLN A 285 6.79 -7.67 -25.62
C GLN A 285 6.38 -7.40 -27.07
N ASN A 286 6.10 -6.15 -27.44
CA ASN A 286 5.45 -5.80 -28.71
C ASN A 286 6.16 -6.41 -29.94
N LEU A 287 7.47 -6.20 -30.04
CA LEU A 287 8.30 -6.79 -31.10
C LEU A 287 8.79 -8.19 -30.73
N ARG A 288 9.29 -8.35 -29.49
CA ARG A 288 9.99 -9.57 -29.04
C ARG A 288 9.12 -10.83 -29.08
N ALA A 289 7.82 -10.70 -28.83
CA ALA A 289 6.89 -11.83 -28.82
C ALA A 289 6.19 -12.06 -30.18
N SER A 290 6.48 -11.25 -31.20
CA SER A 290 5.89 -11.39 -32.54
C SER A 290 6.74 -12.35 -33.39
N ASP A 291 6.11 -12.99 -34.38
CA ASP A 291 6.83 -13.68 -35.45
C ASP A 291 7.63 -12.69 -36.32
N ASP A 292 8.60 -13.19 -37.09
CA ASP A 292 9.53 -12.35 -37.88
C ASP A 292 8.81 -11.41 -38.86
N PHE A 293 7.71 -11.87 -39.48
CA PHE A 293 6.94 -11.05 -40.42
C PHE A 293 6.27 -9.89 -39.72
N LYS A 294 5.56 -10.16 -38.63
CA LYS A 294 4.88 -9.14 -37.81
C LYS A 294 5.88 -8.21 -37.13
N ALA A 295 7.00 -8.74 -36.64
CA ALA A 295 8.06 -7.93 -36.05
C ALA A 295 8.63 -6.93 -37.07
N TRP A 296 8.91 -7.37 -38.30
CA TRP A 296 9.36 -6.50 -39.39
C TRP A 296 8.34 -5.42 -39.74
N GLU A 297 7.05 -5.77 -39.83
CA GLU A 297 5.97 -4.79 -40.07
C GLU A 297 5.92 -3.73 -38.97
N LEU A 298 6.01 -4.14 -37.70
CA LEU A 298 5.96 -3.26 -36.54
C LEU A 298 7.17 -2.32 -36.45
N CYS A 299 8.36 -2.74 -36.89
CA CYS A 299 9.53 -1.86 -37.01
C CYS A 299 9.24 -0.64 -37.91
N GLY A 300 8.47 -0.83 -38.99
CA GLY A 300 8.03 0.26 -39.86
C GLY A 300 6.99 1.20 -39.23
N LYS A 301 6.45 0.86 -38.06
CA LYS A 301 5.37 1.58 -37.36
C LYS A 301 5.78 2.08 -35.97
N GLN A 302 7.07 2.25 -35.70
CA GLN A 302 7.60 2.64 -34.38
C GLN A 302 7.02 3.94 -33.77
N TYR A 303 6.49 4.85 -34.59
CA TYR A 303 5.86 6.09 -34.13
C TYR A 303 4.38 5.93 -33.77
N GLN A 304 3.81 4.73 -33.96
CA GLN A 304 2.45 4.39 -33.59
C GLN A 304 2.46 3.64 -32.25
N LEU A 305 1.41 3.87 -31.46
CA LEU A 305 1.23 3.16 -30.21
C LEU A 305 0.94 1.67 -30.47
N PRO A 306 1.52 0.73 -29.70
CA PRO A 306 1.11 -0.67 -29.73
C PRO A 306 -0.41 -0.80 -29.57
N LYS A 307 -1.03 -1.67 -30.38
CA LYS A 307 -2.50 -1.86 -30.39
C LYS A 307 -3.03 -2.27 -29.01
N GLU A 308 -2.24 -3.04 -28.28
CA GLU A 308 -2.54 -3.59 -26.96
C GLU A 308 -2.24 -2.60 -25.82
N PHE A 309 -1.61 -1.45 -26.09
CA PHE A 309 -1.14 -0.55 -25.03
C PHE A 309 -2.29 -0.03 -24.16
N LYS A 310 -3.39 0.40 -24.78
CA LYS A 310 -4.55 0.92 -24.07
C LYS A 310 -5.09 -0.10 -23.07
N SER A 311 -5.36 -1.32 -23.53
CA SER A 311 -5.87 -2.41 -22.68
C SER A 311 -4.84 -2.95 -21.69
N ALA A 312 -3.54 -2.73 -21.92
CA ALA A 312 -2.49 -3.05 -20.96
C ALA A 312 -2.45 -2.04 -19.80
N THR A 313 -2.67 -0.76 -20.08
CA THR A 313 -2.54 0.32 -19.08
C THR A 313 -3.83 0.61 -18.30
N GLU A 314 -4.97 0.11 -18.77
CA GLU A 314 -6.23 0.20 -18.02
C GLU A 314 -6.17 -0.66 -16.74
N TYR A 315 -6.83 -0.17 -15.68
CA TYR A 315 -6.92 -0.88 -14.41
C TYR A 315 -7.91 -2.03 -14.46
#